data_AF-A0A958HFL3-F1
#
_entry.id   AF-A0A958HFL3-F1
#
_cell.length_a   1.000
_cell.length_b   1.000
_cell.length_c   1.000
_cell.angle_alpha   90.00
_cell.angle_beta   90.00
_cell.angle_gamma   90.00
#
_symmetry.space_group_name_H-M   'P 1'
#
loop_
_entity.id
_entity.type
_entity.pdbx_description
1 polymer ?
#
loop_
_entity_poly.entity_id
_entity_poly.type
_entity_poly.pdbx_seq_one_letter_code
_entity_poly.pdbx_strand_id
1 'polypeptide(L)'
;MLLLLAALTLAACAAPRAATPLDEALRQEIGARGLTGDPSLGRDLPAIDDPLAQLGKQLFFTKALSGDMDVACASCHHPLLAGGDALAVGVGVGAVEPDALGPGRARPDGLANVPRNASTTFNVGLWDQALFWDGRVESLGKTAGTNGNDDLGICTPDEHFPDADPLAGADLVSAQSRFPVTSQNEMRGELEQHKPNWMVR
;
A
#
# COMPACT_ATOMS: atom_id res chain seq x y z
N MET A 1 -7.96 36.44 -49.42
CA MET A 1 -7.70 36.88 -48.04
C MET A 1 -7.41 35.64 -47.20
N LEU A 2 -6.15 35.24 -47.17
CA LEU A 2 -5.65 34.07 -46.44
C LEU A 2 -4.83 34.63 -45.26
N LEU A 3 -5.32 34.51 -44.03
CA LEU A 3 -4.57 34.87 -42.83
C LEU A 3 -4.12 33.58 -42.15
N LEU A 4 -2.88 33.18 -42.42
CA LEU A 4 -2.17 32.17 -41.64
C LEU A 4 -1.87 32.75 -40.25
N LEU A 5 -2.52 32.24 -39.21
CA LEU A 5 -2.03 32.38 -37.84
C LEU A 5 -0.88 31.39 -37.63
N ALA A 6 0.35 31.90 -37.55
CA ALA A 6 1.47 31.14 -37.03
C ALA A 6 1.34 31.08 -35.50
N ALA A 7 0.99 29.91 -34.96
CA ALA A 7 1.05 29.64 -33.53
C ALA A 7 2.53 29.55 -33.12
N LEU A 8 3.03 30.60 -32.48
CA LEU A 8 4.36 30.64 -31.89
C LEU A 8 4.36 29.80 -30.61
N THR A 9 4.69 28.51 -30.70
CA THR A 9 4.93 27.67 -29.53
C THR A 9 6.25 28.10 -28.89
N LEU A 10 6.20 28.97 -27.88
CA LEU A 10 7.33 29.19 -26.98
C LEU A 10 7.57 27.91 -26.17
N ALA A 11 8.42 27.02 -26.67
CA ALA A 11 9.09 26.04 -25.84
C ALA A 11 10.05 26.81 -24.92
N ALA A 12 9.64 27.03 -23.68
CA ALA A 12 10.53 27.53 -22.63
C ALA A 12 11.54 26.42 -22.29
N CYS A 13 12.59 26.28 -23.10
CA CYS A 13 13.78 25.54 -22.69
C CYS A 13 14.48 26.35 -21.60
N ALA A 14 14.13 26.12 -20.34
CA ALA A 14 14.93 26.59 -19.23
C ALA A 14 16.34 26.00 -19.40
N ALA A 15 17.36 26.86 -19.47
CA ALA A 15 18.74 26.41 -19.48
C ALA A 15 18.99 25.53 -18.25
N PRO A 16 19.71 24.40 -18.38
CA PRO A 16 19.97 23.52 -17.24
C PRO A 16 20.64 24.31 -16.13
N ARG A 17 20.10 24.19 -14.92
CA ARG A 17 20.66 24.84 -13.73
C ARG A 17 22.11 24.40 -13.57
N ALA A 18 23.03 25.35 -13.40
CA ALA A 18 24.42 25.02 -13.11
C ALA A 18 24.51 24.19 -11.82
N ALA A 19 25.32 23.14 -11.85
CA ALA A 19 25.55 22.30 -10.69
C ALA A 19 26.14 23.13 -9.54
N THR A 20 25.51 23.02 -8.38
CA THR A 20 25.98 23.62 -7.13
C THR A 20 26.99 22.71 -6.44
N PRO A 21 27.77 23.21 -5.47
CA PRO A 21 28.61 22.36 -4.62
C PRO A 21 27.82 21.25 -3.92
N LEU A 22 26.55 21.50 -3.57
CA LEU A 22 25.67 20.48 -3.00
C LEU A 22 25.33 19.37 -3.99
N ASP A 23 25.11 19.70 -5.27
CA ASP A 23 24.83 18.70 -6.31
C ASP A 23 26.05 17.82 -6.57
N GLU A 24 27.27 18.35 -6.40
CA GLU A 24 28.51 17.58 -6.49
C GLU A 24 28.67 16.64 -5.28
N ALA A 25 28.47 17.15 -4.06
CA ALA A 25 28.51 16.33 -2.85
C ALA A 25 27.48 15.19 -2.89
N LEU A 26 26.25 15.47 -3.36
CA LEU A 26 25.22 14.44 -3.54
C LEU A 26 25.63 13.39 -4.56
N ARG A 27 26.21 13.78 -5.71
CA ARG A 27 26.72 12.84 -6.73
C ARG A 27 27.84 11.95 -6.19
N GLN A 28 28.70 12.49 -5.33
CA GLN A 28 29.74 11.70 -4.66
C GLN A 28 29.13 10.65 -3.71
N GLU A 29 28.14 11.02 -2.91
CA GLU A 29 27.43 10.06 -2.04
C GLU A 29 26.68 8.98 -2.83
N ILE A 30 26.02 9.37 -3.92
CA ILE A 30 25.34 8.42 -4.84
C ILE A 30 26.34 7.41 -5.39
N GLY A 31 27.49 7.87 -5.90
CA GLY A 31 28.54 7.00 -6.43
C GLY A 31 29.18 6.11 -5.36
N ALA A 32 29.51 6.68 -4.20
CA ALA A 32 30.14 5.95 -3.10
C ALA A 32 29.26 4.84 -2.53
N ARG A 33 27.93 5.05 -2.53
CA ARG A 33 26.93 4.08 -2.05
C ARG A 33 26.37 3.18 -3.14
N GLY A 34 26.80 3.36 -4.39
CA GLY A 34 26.29 2.60 -5.53
C GLY A 34 24.78 2.78 -5.76
N LEU A 35 24.21 3.94 -5.43
CA LEU A 35 22.79 4.21 -5.63
C LEU A 35 22.50 4.30 -7.14
N THR A 36 21.76 3.33 -7.67
CA THR A 36 21.49 3.19 -9.11
C THR A 36 20.29 4.01 -9.59
N GLY A 37 19.49 4.54 -8.66
CA GLY A 37 18.19 5.16 -8.94
C GLY A 37 17.06 4.15 -9.16
N ASP A 38 17.36 2.85 -9.17
CA ASP A 38 16.40 1.76 -9.26
C ASP A 38 16.47 0.90 -7.98
N PRO A 39 15.53 1.09 -7.03
CA PRO A 39 15.54 0.35 -5.78
C PRO A 39 15.03 -1.10 -5.93
N SER A 40 14.54 -1.48 -7.12
CA SER A 40 14.13 -2.87 -7.44
C SER A 40 15.29 -3.75 -7.89
N LEU A 41 16.44 -3.16 -8.22
CA LEU A 41 17.60 -3.89 -8.70
C LEU A 41 18.06 -4.94 -7.68
N GLY A 42 18.14 -6.20 -8.13
CA GLY A 42 18.57 -7.32 -7.29
C GLY A 42 17.50 -7.85 -6.34
N ARG A 43 16.25 -7.40 -6.46
CA ARG A 43 15.10 -7.94 -5.72
C ARG A 43 14.30 -8.89 -6.60
N ASP A 44 13.73 -9.91 -5.97
CA ASP A 44 12.73 -10.77 -6.59
C ASP A 44 11.35 -10.14 -6.38
N LEU A 45 10.83 -9.49 -7.43
CA LEU A 45 9.50 -8.87 -7.43
C LEU A 45 8.65 -9.53 -8.52
N PRO A 46 7.36 -9.83 -8.24
CA PRO A 46 6.49 -10.43 -9.23
C PRO A 46 6.30 -9.50 -10.43
N ALA A 47 6.33 -10.07 -11.63
CA ALA A 47 6.02 -9.32 -12.84
C ALA A 47 4.57 -8.83 -12.78
N ILE A 48 4.33 -7.58 -13.19
CA ILE A 48 2.99 -6.97 -13.09
C ILE A 48 1.97 -7.77 -13.90
N ASP A 49 2.36 -8.37 -15.01
CA ASP A 49 1.53 -9.18 -15.90
C ASP A 49 1.40 -10.66 -15.49
N ASP A 50 2.06 -11.09 -14.41
CA ASP A 50 1.92 -12.44 -13.87
C ASP A 50 0.45 -12.74 -13.50
N PRO A 51 -0.10 -13.92 -13.83
CA PRO A 51 -1.47 -14.30 -13.46
C PRO A 51 -1.79 -14.10 -11.97
N LEU A 52 -0.86 -14.37 -11.06
CA LEU A 52 -1.05 -14.19 -9.62
C LEU A 52 -1.09 -12.70 -9.26
N ALA A 53 -0.24 -11.87 -9.86
CA ALA A 53 -0.27 -10.42 -9.68
C ALA A 53 -1.58 -9.82 -10.20
N GLN A 54 -2.09 -10.30 -11.35
CA GLN A 54 -3.38 -9.88 -11.89
C GLN A 54 -4.56 -10.31 -11.01
N LEU A 55 -4.52 -11.52 -10.44
CA LEU A 55 -5.50 -11.95 -9.44
C LEU A 55 -5.44 -11.06 -8.19
N GLY A 56 -4.24 -10.81 -7.66
CA GLY A 56 -4.02 -9.92 -6.52
C GLY A 56 -4.61 -8.52 -6.77
N LYS A 57 -4.43 -7.98 -7.98
CA LYS A 57 -5.07 -6.72 -8.39
C LYS A 57 -6.60 -6.81 -8.33
N GLN A 58 -7.22 -7.87 -8.85
CA GLN A 58 -8.68 -8.02 -8.78
C GLN A 58 -9.18 -8.09 -7.32
N LEU A 59 -8.47 -8.85 -6.48
CA LEU A 59 -8.77 -8.96 -5.05
C LEU A 59 -8.57 -7.64 -4.30
N PHE A 60 -7.57 -6.85 -4.66
CA PHE A 60 -7.31 -5.55 -4.03
C PHE A 60 -8.47 -4.55 -4.19
N PHE A 61 -9.19 -4.63 -5.32
CA PHE A 61 -10.34 -3.77 -5.62
C PHE A 61 -11.70 -4.40 -5.31
N THR A 62 -11.74 -5.68 -4.94
CA THR A 62 -13.03 -6.34 -4.64
C THR A 62 -13.48 -6.06 -3.21
N LYS A 63 -14.76 -5.70 -3.06
CA LYS A 63 -15.38 -5.60 -1.74
C LYS A 63 -15.80 -6.96 -1.18
N ALA A 64 -15.85 -8.00 -2.02
CA ALA A 64 -16.30 -9.34 -1.62
C ALA A 64 -15.42 -10.00 -0.55
N LEU A 65 -14.23 -9.45 -0.28
CA LEU A 65 -13.36 -9.91 0.82
C LEU A 65 -13.71 -9.27 2.18
N SER A 66 -14.54 -8.24 2.20
CA SER A 66 -15.04 -7.65 3.45
C SER A 66 -16.32 -8.34 3.89
N GLY A 67 -16.52 -8.49 5.20
CA GLY A 67 -17.70 -9.21 5.72
C GLY A 67 -19.01 -8.52 5.35
N ASP A 68 -19.01 -7.20 5.25
CA ASP A 68 -20.18 -6.41 4.86
C ASP A 68 -20.29 -6.12 3.36
N MET A 69 -19.30 -6.56 2.56
CA MET A 69 -19.18 -6.27 1.13
C MET A 69 -19.18 -4.77 0.77
N ASP A 70 -18.73 -3.91 1.70
CA ASP A 70 -18.77 -2.45 1.58
C ASP A 70 -17.37 -1.78 1.54
N VAL A 71 -16.31 -2.54 1.77
CA VAL A 71 -14.92 -2.06 1.78
C VAL A 71 -14.00 -3.00 1.03
N ALA A 72 -13.04 -2.45 0.30
CA ALA A 72 -11.96 -3.19 -0.36
C ALA A 72 -10.62 -2.65 0.16
N CYS A 73 -9.50 -3.35 -0.14
CA CYS A 73 -8.17 -2.80 0.16
C CYS A 73 -8.00 -1.41 -0.48
N ALA A 74 -8.50 -1.25 -1.70
CA ALA A 74 -8.50 0.01 -2.43
C ALA A 74 -9.34 1.13 -1.80
N SER A 75 -10.26 0.85 -0.87
CA SER A 75 -11.03 1.89 -0.18
C SER A 75 -10.16 2.76 0.73
N CYS A 76 -9.10 2.17 1.30
CA CYS A 76 -8.16 2.87 2.19
C CYS A 76 -6.75 3.03 1.58
N HIS A 77 -6.43 2.28 0.54
CA HIS A 77 -5.11 2.26 -0.09
C HIS A 77 -5.18 2.55 -1.60
N HIS A 78 -5.91 3.61 -1.97
CA HIS A 78 -6.25 3.86 -3.36
C HIS A 78 -5.07 4.47 -4.14
N PRO A 79 -4.74 4.01 -5.37
CA PRO A 79 -3.64 4.58 -6.16
C PRO A 79 -3.80 6.08 -6.47
N LEU A 80 -5.03 6.57 -6.66
CA LEU A 80 -5.29 8.01 -6.85
C LEU A 80 -4.95 8.87 -5.63
N LEU A 81 -4.81 8.25 -4.46
CA LEU A 81 -4.46 8.88 -3.18
C LEU A 81 -3.07 8.41 -2.71
N ALA A 82 -2.18 8.12 -3.68
CA ALA A 82 -0.81 7.66 -3.46
C ALA A 82 -0.71 6.40 -2.57
N GLY A 83 -1.66 5.48 -2.71
CA GLY A 83 -1.68 4.20 -1.99
C GLY A 83 -2.15 4.30 -0.53
N GLY A 84 -2.64 5.47 -0.09
CA GLY A 84 -3.35 5.67 1.17
C GLY A 84 -4.77 6.18 0.93
N ASP A 85 -5.33 6.88 1.91
CA ASP A 85 -6.70 7.43 1.87
C ASP A 85 -6.75 8.96 2.02
N ALA A 86 -5.61 9.64 2.20
CA ALA A 86 -5.57 11.08 2.46
C ALA A 86 -6.40 11.54 3.68
N LEU A 87 -6.61 10.65 4.66
CA LEU A 87 -7.25 10.94 5.95
C LEU A 87 -6.24 10.86 7.10
N ALA A 88 -6.50 11.57 8.20
CA ALA A 88 -5.66 11.47 9.40
C ALA A 88 -5.77 10.08 10.04
N VAL A 89 -6.98 9.51 10.05
CA VAL A 89 -7.29 8.14 10.45
C VAL A 89 -8.36 7.62 9.51
N GLY A 90 -8.22 6.37 9.08
CA GLY A 90 -9.08 5.79 8.06
C GLY A 90 -10.49 5.49 8.55
N VAL A 91 -11.40 5.41 7.59
CA VAL A 91 -12.69 4.73 7.77
C VAL A 91 -12.54 3.35 7.14
N GLY A 92 -12.98 2.29 7.80
CA GLY A 92 -13.01 0.93 7.25
C GLY A 92 -14.44 0.56 6.84
N VAL A 93 -14.98 -0.51 7.41
CA VAL A 93 -16.41 -0.89 7.24
C VAL A 93 -17.37 0.19 7.76
N GLY A 94 -18.59 0.19 7.23
CA GLY A 94 -19.70 1.03 7.69
C GLY A 94 -19.66 2.48 7.18
N ALA A 95 -19.02 2.72 6.04
CA ALA A 95 -19.06 4.03 5.39
C ALA A 95 -20.49 4.33 4.88
N VAL A 96 -20.89 5.61 4.94
CA VAL A 96 -22.20 6.07 4.41
C VAL A 96 -22.29 5.78 2.91
N GLU A 97 -21.23 6.08 2.17
CA GLU A 97 -21.09 5.81 0.75
C GLU A 97 -19.92 4.82 0.57
N PRO A 98 -20.17 3.53 0.29
CA PRO A 98 -19.13 2.50 0.19
C PRO A 98 -18.03 2.80 -0.84
N ASP A 99 -18.37 3.53 -1.90
CA ASP A 99 -17.47 3.91 -3.00
C ASP A 99 -16.75 5.26 -2.78
N ALA A 100 -17.08 6.00 -1.72
CA ALA A 100 -16.37 7.23 -1.42
C ALA A 100 -14.90 6.95 -1.06
N LEU A 101 -14.00 7.81 -1.52
CA LEU A 101 -12.56 7.73 -1.26
C LEU A 101 -12.10 9.01 -0.57
N GLY A 102 -11.18 8.84 0.39
CA GLY A 102 -10.53 9.94 1.09
C GLY A 102 -11.46 11.01 1.66
N PRO A 103 -11.16 12.31 1.52
CA PRO A 103 -11.99 13.39 2.06
C PRO A 103 -13.42 13.33 1.50
N GLY A 104 -14.34 12.77 2.29
CA GLY A 104 -15.72 12.48 1.87
C GLY A 104 -16.19 11.08 2.26
N ARG A 105 -15.26 10.14 2.48
CA ARG A 105 -15.56 8.85 3.09
C ARG A 105 -15.73 9.04 4.59
N ALA A 106 -16.93 8.77 5.10
CA ALA A 106 -17.31 9.00 6.49
C ALA A 106 -18.27 7.92 6.98
N ARG A 107 -18.34 7.74 8.30
CA ARG A 107 -19.36 6.90 8.96
C ARG A 107 -20.57 7.73 9.37
N PRO A 108 -21.76 7.11 9.59
CA PRO A 108 -22.96 7.80 10.05
C PRO A 108 -22.77 8.53 11.39
N ASP A 109 -21.93 8.01 12.27
CA ASP A 109 -21.59 8.58 13.58
C ASP A 109 -20.56 9.71 13.50
N GLY A 110 -19.99 9.97 12.31
CA GLY A 110 -18.93 10.95 12.09
C GLY A 110 -17.57 10.56 12.68
N LEU A 111 -17.41 9.35 13.22
CA LEU A 111 -16.19 8.88 13.86
C LEU A 111 -15.42 7.93 12.93
N ALA A 112 -14.09 8.05 12.91
CA ALA A 112 -13.24 7.04 12.29
C ALA A 112 -13.17 5.78 13.16
N ASN A 113 -13.20 4.60 12.54
CA ASN A 113 -13.14 3.31 13.24
C ASN A 113 -11.79 2.60 13.08
N VAL A 114 -10.95 3.02 12.13
CA VAL A 114 -9.59 2.49 12.00
C VAL A 114 -8.66 3.27 12.92
N PRO A 115 -7.88 2.60 13.80
CA PRO A 115 -7.14 3.28 14.86
C PRO A 115 -5.90 4.03 14.39
N ARG A 116 -5.48 3.86 13.12
CA ARG A 116 -4.26 4.45 12.57
C ARG A 116 -4.49 4.93 11.14
N ASN A 117 -3.61 5.82 10.69
CA ASN A 117 -3.54 6.26 9.30
C ASN A 117 -3.21 5.07 8.36
N ALA A 118 -3.79 5.06 7.15
CA ALA A 118 -3.47 4.09 6.13
C ALA A 118 -2.08 4.36 5.52
N SER A 119 -1.13 3.44 5.74
CA SER A 119 0.20 3.52 5.13
C SER A 119 0.11 3.35 3.61
N THR A 120 1.03 3.98 2.86
CA THR A 120 1.04 3.81 1.40
C THR A 120 1.36 2.37 0.99
N THR A 121 0.66 1.87 -0.02
CA THR A 121 1.01 0.61 -0.71
C THR A 121 2.15 0.76 -1.70
N PHE A 122 2.52 1.98 -2.07
CA PHE A 122 3.63 2.19 -2.99
C PHE A 122 4.94 1.76 -2.33
N ASN A 123 5.77 1.05 -3.07
CA ASN A 123 7.06 0.53 -2.62
C ASN A 123 6.99 -0.47 -1.46
N VAL A 124 5.82 -1.01 -1.12
CA VAL A 124 5.67 -1.94 0.02
C VAL A 124 6.54 -3.21 -0.14
N GLY A 125 6.73 -3.70 -1.36
CA GLY A 125 7.63 -4.82 -1.66
C GLY A 125 9.13 -4.52 -1.52
N LEU A 126 9.51 -3.28 -1.19
CA LEU A 126 10.91 -2.88 -0.96
C LEU A 126 11.28 -2.84 0.53
N TRP A 127 10.33 -3.10 1.44
CA TRP A 127 10.57 -3.10 2.88
C TRP A 127 11.19 -4.43 3.30
N ASP A 128 12.34 -4.41 4.00
CA ASP A 128 13.04 -5.65 4.37
C ASP A 128 12.90 -6.03 5.85
N GLN A 129 12.34 -5.13 6.67
CA GLN A 129 12.35 -5.29 8.12
C GLN A 129 10.98 -5.54 8.71
N ALA A 130 10.04 -4.62 8.53
CA ALA A 130 8.72 -4.74 9.13
C ALA A 130 7.66 -3.94 8.37
N LEU A 131 6.40 -4.30 8.59
CA LEU A 131 5.20 -3.61 8.11
C LEU A 131 4.26 -3.29 9.28
N PHE A 132 3.26 -2.44 9.01
CA PHE A 132 2.42 -1.74 10.00
C PHE A 132 3.17 -0.72 10.84
N TRP A 133 2.42 0.23 11.41
CA TRP A 133 2.95 1.30 12.27
C TRP A 133 3.69 0.81 13.52
N ASP A 134 3.35 -0.37 14.02
CA ASP A 134 3.97 -1.00 15.20
C ASP A 134 4.94 -2.13 14.85
N GLY A 135 5.21 -2.35 13.55
CA GLY A 135 6.13 -3.39 13.11
C GLY A 135 5.67 -4.81 13.41
N ARG A 136 4.38 -5.03 13.70
CA ARG A 136 3.87 -6.34 14.16
C ARG A 136 3.98 -7.47 13.13
N VAL A 137 4.27 -7.14 11.86
CA VAL A 137 4.71 -8.10 10.85
C VAL A 137 6.17 -7.79 10.57
N GLU A 138 7.08 -8.65 11.04
CA GLU A 138 8.52 -8.39 11.06
C GLU A 138 9.29 -9.60 10.51
N SER A 139 10.27 -9.34 9.64
CA SER A 139 11.24 -10.35 9.20
C SER A 139 12.22 -10.62 10.33
N LEU A 140 12.39 -11.89 10.69
CA LEU A 140 13.33 -12.29 11.74
C LEU A 140 14.79 -12.07 11.30
N GLY A 141 15.08 -12.28 10.02
CA GLY A 141 16.42 -12.11 9.47
C GLY A 141 16.78 -10.67 9.08
N LYS A 142 15.78 -9.85 8.72
CA LYS A 142 15.96 -8.44 8.29
C LYS A 142 16.94 -8.31 7.12
N THR A 143 17.03 -9.34 6.29
CA THR A 143 18.01 -9.41 5.21
C THR A 143 17.65 -8.40 4.13
N ALA A 144 18.57 -7.48 3.84
CA ALA A 144 18.36 -6.44 2.84
C ALA A 144 18.08 -7.06 1.45
N GLY A 145 17.11 -6.50 0.74
CA GLY A 145 16.72 -6.95 -0.61
C GLY A 145 15.73 -8.12 -0.66
N THR A 146 15.34 -8.70 0.48
CA THR A 146 14.58 -9.97 0.50
C THR A 146 13.10 -9.82 0.80
N ASN A 147 12.63 -8.67 1.29
CA ASN A 147 11.24 -8.50 1.72
C ASN A 147 10.76 -9.57 2.73
N GLY A 148 11.68 -10.10 3.55
CA GLY A 148 11.42 -11.16 4.52
C GLY A 148 11.50 -12.59 3.95
N ASN A 149 11.76 -12.75 2.66
CA ASN A 149 11.98 -14.03 2.00
C ASN A 149 13.45 -14.46 2.10
N ASP A 150 13.92 -14.70 3.32
CA ASP A 150 15.33 -15.06 3.62
C ASP A 150 15.47 -16.41 4.36
N ASP A 151 14.42 -17.22 4.34
CA ASP A 151 14.30 -18.52 5.04
C ASP A 151 14.48 -18.45 6.57
N LEU A 152 14.55 -17.25 7.16
CA LEU A 152 14.66 -17.06 8.61
C LEU A 152 13.30 -16.85 9.29
N GLY A 153 12.25 -16.65 8.49
CA GLY A 153 10.86 -16.55 8.94
C GLY A 153 10.39 -15.13 9.21
N ILE A 154 9.06 -14.99 9.33
CA ILE A 154 8.38 -13.73 9.62
C ILE A 154 7.58 -13.93 10.91
N CYS A 155 7.77 -13.03 11.87
CA CYS A 155 6.94 -12.96 13.06
C CYS A 155 5.65 -12.19 12.74
N THR A 156 4.52 -12.73 13.21
CA THR A 156 3.23 -12.05 13.15
C THR A 156 2.52 -12.16 14.52
N PRO A 157 1.43 -11.42 14.77
CA PRO A 157 0.66 -11.52 16.01
C PRO A 157 -0.08 -12.85 16.22
N ASP A 158 -0.10 -13.74 15.21
CA ASP A 158 -0.75 -15.04 15.32
C ASP A 158 0.08 -16.03 16.16
N GLU A 159 1.38 -15.76 16.36
CA GLU A 159 2.31 -16.57 17.15
C GLU A 159 2.93 -15.80 18.33
N HIS A 160 3.62 -16.50 19.24
CA HIS A 160 4.36 -15.87 20.33
C HIS A 160 5.63 -15.20 19.80
N PHE A 161 5.83 -13.91 20.06
CA PHE A 161 7.07 -13.24 19.66
C PHE A 161 8.29 -13.81 20.41
N PRO A 162 9.42 -14.13 19.74
CA PRO A 162 9.77 -13.89 18.33
C PRO A 162 9.67 -15.16 17.44
N ASP A 163 8.75 -16.06 17.71
CA ASP A 163 8.57 -17.28 16.91
C ASP A 163 8.10 -16.94 15.48
N ALA A 164 8.58 -17.71 14.50
CA ALA A 164 8.17 -17.56 13.12
C ALA A 164 6.74 -18.09 12.93
N ASP A 165 5.89 -17.30 12.26
CA ASP A 165 4.55 -17.71 11.85
C ASP A 165 4.63 -18.66 10.64
N PRO A 166 4.27 -19.95 10.79
CA PRO A 166 4.34 -20.92 9.70
C PRO A 166 3.36 -20.62 8.55
N LEU A 167 2.41 -19.71 8.76
CA LEU A 167 1.41 -19.26 7.80
C LEU A 167 1.66 -17.82 7.30
N ALA A 168 2.80 -17.21 7.62
CA ALA A 168 3.13 -15.85 7.17
C ALA A 168 3.13 -15.69 5.64
N GLY A 169 3.36 -16.77 4.90
CA GLY A 169 3.48 -16.74 3.44
C GLY A 169 4.92 -16.50 3.00
N ALA A 170 5.10 -16.06 1.77
CA ALA A 170 6.42 -15.98 1.14
C ALA A 170 7.22 -14.72 1.53
N ASP A 171 6.53 -13.63 1.88
CA ASP A 171 7.13 -12.33 2.11
C ASP A 171 6.28 -11.48 3.07
N LEU A 172 6.82 -10.32 3.47
CA LEU A 172 6.14 -9.40 4.40
C LEU A 172 4.77 -8.93 3.87
N VAL A 173 4.64 -8.69 2.56
CA VAL A 173 3.40 -8.17 1.96
C VAL A 173 2.30 -9.24 2.01
N SER A 174 2.66 -10.48 1.73
CA SER A 174 1.81 -11.66 1.84
C SER A 174 1.32 -11.84 3.28
N ALA A 175 2.23 -11.75 4.25
CA ALA A 175 1.89 -11.81 5.68
C ALA A 175 0.93 -10.69 6.09
N GLN A 176 1.22 -9.45 5.67
CA GLN A 176 0.39 -8.28 5.95
C GLN A 176 -1.05 -8.43 5.43
N SER A 177 -1.23 -9.02 4.24
CA SER A 177 -2.53 -9.08 3.54
C SER A 177 -3.64 -9.79 4.34
N ARG A 178 -3.26 -10.66 5.29
CA ARG A 178 -4.20 -11.43 6.14
C ARG A 178 -4.87 -10.57 7.21
N PHE A 179 -4.18 -9.57 7.77
CA PHE A 179 -4.65 -8.84 8.96
C PHE A 179 -5.83 -7.89 8.74
N PRO A 180 -5.90 -7.10 7.65
CA PRO A 180 -7.06 -6.22 7.42
C PRO A 180 -8.38 -7.00 7.31
N VAL A 181 -8.34 -8.23 6.78
CA VAL A 181 -9.50 -9.12 6.63
C VAL A 181 -9.99 -9.64 7.99
N THR A 182 -9.10 -9.84 8.97
CA THR A 182 -9.47 -10.33 10.31
C THR A 182 -9.86 -9.22 11.28
N SER A 183 -9.54 -7.96 10.94
CA SER A 183 -9.84 -6.76 11.73
C SER A 183 -11.30 -6.31 11.56
N GLN A 184 -12.04 -6.23 12.67
CA GLN A 184 -13.44 -5.79 12.73
C GLN A 184 -13.67 -4.44 12.07
N ASN A 185 -12.81 -3.49 12.40
CA ASN A 185 -12.99 -2.11 12.00
C ASN A 185 -12.48 -1.84 10.58
N GLU A 186 -11.55 -2.66 10.07
CA GLU A 186 -10.98 -2.45 8.74
C GLU A 186 -11.84 -3.13 7.68
N MET A 187 -11.92 -4.47 7.65
CA MET A 187 -12.70 -5.19 6.63
C MET A 187 -13.63 -6.29 7.14
N ARG A 188 -13.44 -6.84 8.34
CA ARG A 188 -14.25 -7.99 8.80
C ARG A 188 -15.72 -7.62 9.01
N GLY A 189 -16.00 -6.40 9.48
CA GLY A 189 -17.37 -6.02 9.84
C GLY A 189 -17.84 -6.62 11.15
N GLU A 190 -19.04 -6.22 11.56
CA GLU A 190 -19.77 -6.82 12.66
C GLU A 190 -20.85 -7.74 12.08
N LEU A 191 -20.89 -9.00 12.52
CA LEU A 191 -21.83 -9.98 11.98
C LEU A 191 -23.30 -9.70 12.35
N GLU A 192 -23.57 -8.74 13.24
CA GLU A 192 -24.92 -8.47 13.74
C GLU A 192 -25.21 -6.97 13.84
N GLN A 193 -25.91 -6.44 12.83
CA GLN A 193 -27.23 -5.81 12.97
C GLN A 193 -27.68 -5.26 11.60
N HIS A 194 -28.70 -5.89 11.02
CA HIS A 194 -29.52 -5.44 9.85
C HIS A 194 -29.30 -6.04 8.46
N LYS A 195 -28.53 -7.12 8.27
CA LYS A 195 -28.57 -7.84 6.99
C LYS A 195 -29.35 -9.16 7.13
N PRO A 196 -30.53 -9.29 6.49
CA PRO A 196 -31.25 -10.55 6.50
C PRO A 196 -30.38 -11.64 5.85
N ASN A 197 -30.46 -12.86 6.39
CA ASN A 197 -29.57 -14.00 6.13
C ASN A 197 -29.37 -14.39 4.65
N TRP A 198 -30.15 -13.85 3.71
CA TRP A 198 -29.99 -14.09 2.27
C TRP A 198 -28.96 -13.17 1.58
N MET A 199 -28.48 -12.13 2.28
CA MET A 199 -27.44 -11.19 1.81
C MET A 199 -26.01 -11.61 2.18
N VAL A 200 -25.85 -12.66 2.98
CA VAL A 200 -24.55 -13.30 3.23
C VAL A 200 -24.45 -14.48 2.27
N ARG A 201 -23.79 -14.30 1.13
CA ARG A 201 -23.43 -15.37 0.19
C ARG A 201 -21.96 -15.28 -0.13
#